data_AF-A0A4Q6DYA0-F1
#
_entry.id   AF-A0A4Q6DYA0-F1
#
_cell.length_a   1.000
_cell.length_b   1.000
_cell.length_c   1.000
_cell.angle_alpha   90.00
_cell.angle_beta   90.00
_cell.angle_gamma   90.00
#
_symmetry.space_group_name_H-M   'P 1'
#
loop_
_entity.id
_entity.type
_entity.pdbx_description
1 polymer ?
#
loop_
_entity_poly.entity_id
_entity_poly.type
_entity_poly.pdbx_seq_one_letter_code
_entity_poly.pdbx_strand_id
1 'polypeptide(L)' 'MKKYKEAVLAYDMALTTNFEDVISYTYRGESKISLGQVDAGIEDLRKAVQVGQNKPFYAKWVNRAKTLLSVRNQTV' A
#
# COMPACT_ATOMS: atom_id res chain seq x y z
N MET A 1 -20.46 5.49 4.77
CA MET A 1 -19.05 5.87 5.02
C MET A 1 -18.18 4.65 4.74
N LYS A 2 -17.25 4.75 3.79
CA LYS A 2 -16.29 3.66 3.52
C LYS A 2 -15.32 3.57 4.70
N LYS A 3 -15.18 2.39 5.30
CA LYS A 3 -14.43 2.10 6.55
C LYS A 3 -12.90 2.18 6.37
N TYR A 4 -12.42 3.25 5.74
CA TYR A 4 -11.01 3.42 5.40
C TYR A 4 -10.16 3.70 6.63
N LYS A 5 -10.70 4.37 7.65
CA LYS A 5 -9.96 4.61 8.91
C LYS A 5 -9.72 3.30 9.66
N GLU A 6 -10.75 2.46 9.73
CA GLU A 6 -10.66 1.14 10.35
C GLU A 6 -9.73 0.21 9.54
N ALA A 7 -9.74 0.31 8.22
CA ALA A 7 -8.81 -0.42 7.37
C ALA A 7 -7.35 -0.03 7.64
N VAL A 8 -7.06 1.28 7.75
CA VAL A 8 -5.71 1.75 8.10
C VAL A 8 -5.25 1.18 9.44
N LEU A 9 -6.11 1.22 10.46
CA LEU A 9 -5.78 0.65 11.78
C LEU A 9 -5.52 -0.87 11.72
N ALA A 10 -6.31 -1.61 10.96
CA ALA A 10 -6.12 -3.04 10.79
C ALA A 10 -4.78 -3.36 10.11
N TYR A 11 -4.40 -2.59 9.07
CA TYR A 11 -3.11 -2.78 8.40
C TYR A 11 -1.93 -2.31 9.25
N ASP A 12 -2.10 -1.26 10.06
CA ASP A 12 -1.09 -0.85 11.04
C ASP A 12 -0.80 -1.99 12.02
N MET A 13 -1.84 -2.64 12.56
CA MET A 13 -1.69 -3.82 13.41
C MET A 13 -1.06 -5.01 12.69
N ALA A 14 -1.41 -5.27 11.43
CA ALA A 14 -0.78 -6.34 10.66
C ALA A 14 0.74 -6.10 10.49
N LEU A 15 1.12 -4.85 10.25
CA LEU A 15 2.51 -4.44 10.06
C LEU A 15 3.33 -4.42 11.34
N THR A 16 2.72 -4.40 12.54
CA THR A 16 3.45 -4.63 13.79
C THR A 16 3.90 -6.09 13.94
N THR A 17 3.18 -7.03 13.31
CA THR A 17 3.50 -8.46 13.37
C THR A 17 4.36 -8.90 12.19
N ASN A 18 4.11 -8.37 10.99
CA ASN A 18 4.89 -8.63 9.79
C ASN A 18 5.20 -7.32 9.06
N PHE A 19 6.38 -6.76 9.33
CA PHE A 19 6.83 -5.50 8.74
C PHE A 19 7.12 -5.59 7.23
N GLU A 20 7.11 -6.80 6.64
CA GLU A 20 7.30 -7.05 5.20
C GLU A 20 6.01 -7.46 4.48
N ASP A 21 4.83 -7.24 5.06
CA ASP A 21 3.58 -7.60 4.39
C ASP A 21 3.22 -6.63 3.26
N VAL A 22 3.54 -7.04 2.02
CA VAL A 22 3.24 -6.31 0.78
C VAL A 22 1.74 -6.01 0.63
N ILE A 23 0.89 -6.93 1.08
CA ILE A 23 -0.56 -6.81 0.96
C ILE A 23 -1.05 -5.67 1.86
N SER A 24 -0.60 -5.67 3.12
CA SER A 24 -0.92 -4.63 4.10
C SER A 24 -0.45 -3.25 3.65
N TYR A 25 0.78 -3.12 3.14
CA TYR A 25 1.25 -1.84 2.58
C TYR A 25 0.38 -1.36 1.40
N THR A 26 0.02 -2.27 0.48
CA THR A 26 -0.79 -1.90 -0.70
C THR A 26 -2.15 -1.33 -0.29
N TYR A 27 -2.87 -2.05 0.58
CA TYR A 27 -4.22 -1.64 0.97
C TYR A 27 -4.24 -0.51 2.00
N ARG A 28 -3.21 -0.39 2.85
CA ARG A 28 -3.04 0.79 3.72
C ARG A 28 -2.84 2.05 2.87
N GLY A 29 -2.02 1.96 1.82
CA GLY A 29 -1.79 3.06 0.89
C GLY A 29 -3.05 3.53 0.18
N GLU A 30 -3.84 2.61 -0.36
CA GLU A 30 -5.13 2.92 -0.98
C GLU A 30 -6.14 3.55 0.01
N SER A 31 -6.17 3.04 1.24
CA SER A 31 -7.06 3.54 2.28
C SER A 31 -6.68 4.96 2.70
N LYS A 32 -5.38 5.23 2.88
CA LYS A 32 -4.86 6.58 3.16
C LYS A 32 -5.14 7.55 2.01
N ILE A 33 -4.92 7.15 0.75
CA ILE A 33 -5.30 7.96 -0.42
C ILE A 33 -6.80 8.27 -0.42
N SER A 34 -7.64 7.29 -0.10
CA SER A 34 -9.09 7.47 -0.03
C SER A 34 -9.55 8.39 1.11
N LEU A 35 -8.70 8.57 2.13
CA LEU A 35 -8.88 9.51 3.23
C LEU A 35 -8.30 10.90 2.96
N GLY A 36 -7.73 11.13 1.77
CA GLY A 36 -7.05 12.39 1.43
C GLY A 36 -5.61 12.48 1.93
N GLN A 37 -5.10 11.45 2.60
CA GLN A 37 -3.70 11.35 3.05
C GLN A 37 -2.83 10.82 1.90
N VAL A 38 -2.78 11.59 0.81
CA VAL A 38 -2.21 11.14 -0.47
C VAL A 38 -0.73 10.80 -0.34
N ASP A 39 0.08 11.67 0.24
CA ASP A 39 1.53 11.46 0.36
C ASP A 39 1.86 10.23 1.22
N ALA A 40 1.18 10.10 2.37
CA ALA A 40 1.35 8.94 3.25
C ALA A 40 0.91 7.63 2.58
N GLY A 41 -0.10 7.69 1.71
CA GLY A 41 -0.52 6.54 0.94
C GLY A 41 0.43 6.18 -0.21
N ILE A 42 1.01 7.17 -0.88
CA ILE A 42 2.07 6.96 -1.89
C ILE A 42 3.27 6.25 -1.27
N GLU A 43 3.68 6.67 -0.07
CA GLU A 43 4.82 6.04 0.62
C GLU A 43 4.56 4.56 0.92
N ASP A 44 3.35 4.23 1.37
CA ASP A 44 2.95 2.83 1.58
C ASP A 44 3.00 2.03 0.27
N LEU A 45 2.54 2.59 -0.84
CA LEU A 45 2.59 1.92 -2.15
C LEU A 45 4.04 1.71 -2.61
N ARG A 46 4.93 2.70 -2.41
CA ARG A 46 6.37 2.54 -2.70
C ARG A 46 6.97 1.42 -1.86
N LYS A 47 6.61 1.34 -0.58
CA LYS A 47 7.06 0.28 0.32
C LYS A 47 6.59 -1.10 -0.15
N ALA A 48 5.33 -1.23 -0.59
CA ALA A 48 4.80 -2.47 -1.15
C ALA A 48 5.62 -2.94 -2.36
N VAL A 49 5.98 -2.02 -3.27
CA VAL A 49 6.84 -2.34 -4.42
C VAL A 49 8.23 -2.77 -3.96
N GLN A 50 8.87 -2.00 -3.06
CA GLN A 50 10.22 -2.29 -2.57
C GLN A 50 10.31 -3.70 -1.94
N VAL A 51 9.34 -4.06 -1.10
CA VAL A 51 9.33 -5.33 -0.37
C VAL A 51 8.93 -6.51 -1.27
N GLY A 52 8.06 -6.27 -2.26
CA GLY A 52 7.49 -7.32 -3.11
C GLY A 52 8.19 -7.53 -4.45
N GLN A 53 9.04 -6.61 -4.92
CA GLN A 53 9.55 -6.61 -6.29
C GLN A 53 10.30 -7.89 -6.69
N ASN A 54 10.95 -8.56 -5.73
CA ASN A 54 11.72 -9.79 -5.96
C ASN A 54 10.97 -11.05 -5.52
N LYS A 55 9.66 -10.92 -5.21
CA LYS A 55 8.83 -12.00 -4.65
C LYS A 55 7.67 -12.27 -5.62
N PRO A 56 7.78 -13.24 -6.56
CA PRO A 56 6.77 -13.49 -7.58
C PRO A 56 5.36 -13.74 -7.03
N PHE A 57 5.27 -14.35 -5.84
CA PHE A 57 4.01 -14.53 -5.12
C PHE A 57 3.24 -13.21 -4.90
N TYR A 58 3.95 -12.09 -4.71
CA TYR A 58 3.34 -10.77 -4.50
C TYR A 58 3.15 -9.95 -5.78
N ALA A 59 3.45 -10.49 -6.97
CA ALA A 59 3.43 -9.75 -8.23
C ALA A 59 2.11 -9.01 -8.49
N LYS A 60 0.97 -9.62 -8.11
CA LYS A 60 -0.35 -8.99 -8.23
C LYS A 60 -0.46 -7.67 -7.45
N TRP A 61 -0.03 -7.65 -6.19
CA TRP A 61 -0.10 -6.44 -5.34
C TRP A 61 0.97 -5.43 -5.71
N VAL A 62 2.17 -5.89 -6.07
CA VAL A 62 3.24 -5.03 -6.59
C VAL A 62 2.79 -4.31 -7.87
N ASN A 63 2.19 -5.02 -8.81
CA ASN A 63 1.68 -4.43 -10.05
C ASN A 63 0.55 -3.44 -9.76
N ARG A 64 -0.35 -3.76 -8.82
CA ARG A 64 -1.39 -2.83 -8.37
C ARG A 64 -0.80 -1.55 -7.79
N ALA A 65 0.18 -1.65 -6.90
CA ALA A 65 0.86 -0.49 -6.32
C ALA A 65 1.54 0.36 -7.39
N LYS A 66 2.25 -0.26 -8.34
CA LYS A 66 2.85 0.45 -9.49
C LYS A 66 1.81 1.17 -10.35
N THR A 67 0.69 0.54 -10.67
CA THR A 67 -0.40 1.17 -11.44
C THR A 67 -1.00 2.38 -10.70
N LEU A 68 -1.20 2.27 -9.38
CA LEU A 68 -1.72 3.37 -8.57
C LEU A 68 -0.74 4.54 -8.52
N LEU A 69 0.55 4.26 -8.41
CA LEU A 69 1.63 5.24 -8.45
C LEU A 69 1.71 5.94 -9.82
N SER A 70 1.62 5.18 -10.93
CA SER A 70 1.64 5.74 -12.27
C SER A 70 0.43 6.62 -12.60
N VAL A 71 -0.78 6.24 -12.16
CA VAL A 71 -2.00 7.06 -12.31
C VAL A 71 -1.89 8.39 -11.57
N ARG A 72 -1.00 8.49 -10.58
CA ARG A 72 -0.74 9.70 -9.80
C ARG A 72 0.47 10.49 -10.30
N ASN A 73 1.07 10.12 -11.44
CA ASN A 73 2.33 10.66 -11.96
C ASN A 73 3.50 10.55 -10.95
N GLN A 74 3.44 9.56 -10.06
CA GLN A 74 4.49 9.24 -9.11
C GLN A 74 5.21 8.01 -9.64
N THR A 75 6.27 8.18 -10.41
CA THR A 75 7.10 7.02 -10.80
C THR A 75 7.90 6.53 -9.59
N VAL A 76 8.10 5.21 -9.51
CA VAL A 76 8.88 4.55 -8.45
C VAL A 76 10.35 4.55 -8.81
#